data_AF-A0A5C0ZMY7-F1
#
_entry.id   AF-A0A5C0ZMY7-F1
#
_cell.length_a   1.000
_cell.length_b   1.000
_cell.length_c   1.000
_cell.angle_alpha   90.00
_cell.angle_beta   90.00
_cell.angle_gamma   90.00
#
_symmetry.space_group_name_H-M   'P 1'
#
loop_
_entity.id
_entity.type
_entity.pdbx_description
1 polymer ?
#
loop_
_entity_poly.entity_id
_entity_poly.type
_entity_poly.pdbx_seq_one_letter_code
_entity_poly.pdbx_strand_id
1 'polypeptide(L)'
;MMKNMYFKSVLVVLASIFLLLSCKKVLHPVNPGAEEHLDGYFFDDFGKLDSLTWRTPTNGATVALLNGAMQVTMSGTTKFRGDIQRVGGAVLNISNYPIIAVKMAKPPKSNFFFDTNLGAFDNRNNNHTVIKMASGNVYYWDLSKGKLGSNALPLDSNINLSLFQFKVADVELTAAQLANRQLDYPVYWVGTFKSVEDLRQKVGAPNPAPFQFTAPFKHPGMLHTMADLNHIRSLVADQKPNAYACYQLLAANGRSSASFNMAGPFTKLTRDASQTVDGIGGGAVKSRVENDFLAAYYNALMWNITGNVANAQKSIEIIDAYASTTTGIIGGDAELNGLYGFILANAAEIMRSTYPQWPTASIQRCGTMLKQIFYPTLQNFRPYAHGNWDIICMKALMAIAIFTEDREMINRVVTYFYHGEGNGSIDNYVVSTAGQLQESNRDQPHTMLALGSLAELAEMAYHQGIDLYKASNNALMRGYEYTANYNLGNEVPYVLWYDYGERNYQDYTPEAISPKNRGNFRSVFEIAFNHYVHRKGLAMPFTSQVLQDLRPEGAPFGADHPGYGTLLFNRWE
;
A
#
# COMPACT_ATOMS: atom_id res chain seq x y z
N MET A 1 2.72 -49.24 -48.10
CA MET A 1 1.92 -48.94 -49.31
C MET A 1 0.47 -49.30 -49.02
N MET A 2 -0.47 -48.36 -49.20
CA MET A 2 -1.89 -48.58 -49.52
C MET A 2 -2.88 -49.34 -48.59
N LYS A 3 -4.11 -48.77 -48.56
CA LYS A 3 -5.45 -49.32 -48.26
C LYS A 3 -5.82 -49.47 -46.77
N ASN A 4 -6.83 -48.76 -46.24
CA ASN A 4 -8.21 -48.41 -46.66
C ASN A 4 -9.26 -49.43 -46.17
N MET A 5 -10.14 -48.97 -45.27
CA MET A 5 -11.58 -48.79 -45.51
C MET A 5 -12.10 -47.77 -44.46
N TYR A 6 -12.71 -46.63 -44.82
CA TYR A 6 -14.04 -46.43 -45.43
C TYR A 6 -15.20 -46.84 -44.47
N PHE A 7 -16.35 -46.15 -44.34
CA PHE A 7 -16.95 -45.10 -45.19
C PHE A 7 -18.13 -44.38 -44.45
N LYS A 8 -18.44 -43.13 -44.88
CA LYS A 8 -19.75 -42.40 -44.92
C LYS A 8 -20.10 -41.45 -43.77
N SER A 9 -20.77 -40.32 -43.97
CA SER A 9 -21.05 -39.41 -45.13
C SER A 9 -21.66 -38.11 -44.54
N VAL A 10 -21.42 -36.88 -45.05
CA VAL A 10 -22.17 -36.10 -46.08
C VAL A 10 -21.54 -34.67 -46.03
N LEU A 11 -21.25 -33.88 -47.07
CA LEU A 11 -21.44 -33.88 -48.54
C LEU A 11 -22.81 -33.47 -49.13
N VAL A 12 -23.15 -32.16 -49.15
CA VAL A 12 -24.02 -31.53 -50.17
C VAL A 12 -23.78 -30.00 -50.28
N VAL A 13 -23.44 -29.53 -51.50
CA VAL A 13 -23.70 -28.21 -52.16
C VAL A 13 -23.31 -26.90 -51.42
N LEU A 14 -22.45 -25.98 -51.88
CA LEU A 14 -21.93 -25.58 -53.22
C LEU A 14 -22.80 -24.59 -54.04
N ALA A 15 -23.00 -23.37 -53.54
CA ALA A 15 -23.22 -22.07 -54.23
C ALA A 15 -23.23 -20.98 -53.13
N SER A 16 -22.52 -19.84 -53.21
CA SER A 16 -22.46 -18.88 -54.31
C SER A 16 -21.13 -18.12 -54.36
N ILE A 17 -20.58 -17.97 -55.56
CA ILE A 17 -19.55 -16.97 -55.90
C ILE A 17 -20.26 -15.87 -56.72
N PHE A 18 -19.71 -14.65 -56.73
CA PHE A 18 -20.20 -13.43 -57.40
C PHE A 18 -21.32 -12.62 -56.69
N LEU A 19 -20.89 -11.69 -55.83
CA LEU A 19 -21.03 -10.26 -56.15
C LEU A 19 -19.97 -9.42 -55.40
N LEU A 20 -19.86 -8.13 -55.76
CA LEU A 20 -19.03 -7.10 -55.13
C LEU A 20 -17.52 -7.12 -55.45
N LEU A 21 -17.20 -6.82 -56.73
CA LEU A 21 -16.09 -5.91 -56.99
C LEU A 21 -16.47 -4.48 -56.56
N SER A 22 -15.47 -3.75 -56.07
CA SER A 22 -15.34 -2.28 -56.05
C SER A 22 -15.37 -1.58 -54.68
N CYS A 23 -14.34 -1.80 -53.87
CA CYS A 23 -13.56 -0.66 -53.36
C CYS A 23 -12.14 -1.09 -52.95
N LYS A 24 -11.14 -0.87 -53.81
CA LYS A 24 -9.73 -1.01 -53.43
C LYS A 24 -9.36 0.17 -52.51
N LYS A 25 -9.45 -0.01 -51.20
CA LYS A 25 -8.57 0.75 -50.29
C LYS A 25 -7.18 0.14 -50.40
N VAL A 26 -6.28 0.88 -51.04
CA VAL A 26 -4.85 0.53 -51.15
C VAL A 26 -4.27 0.49 -49.74
N LEU A 27 -3.74 -0.67 -49.35
CA LEU A 27 -2.86 -0.77 -48.18
C LEU A 27 -1.55 -0.07 -48.51
N HIS A 28 -1.49 1.22 -48.20
CA HIS A 28 -0.22 1.94 -48.15
C HIS A 28 0.58 1.47 -46.93
N PRO A 29 1.92 1.38 -47.01
CA PRO A 29 2.74 1.27 -45.81
C PRO A 29 2.48 2.50 -44.94
N VAL A 30 2.03 2.28 -43.70
CA VAL A 30 1.68 3.37 -42.78
C VAL A 30 2.96 4.12 -42.40
N ASN A 31 3.01 5.39 -42.78
CA ASN A 31 4.07 6.31 -42.40
C ASN A 31 3.99 6.56 -40.86
N PRO A 32 5.07 6.44 -40.06
CA PRO A 32 5.00 6.52 -38.59
C PRO A 32 4.64 7.89 -37.98
N GLY A 33 4.08 8.81 -38.76
CA GLY A 33 3.90 10.23 -38.40
C GLY A 33 2.48 10.77 -38.60
N ALA A 34 1.46 9.90 -38.62
CA ALA A 34 0.06 10.28 -38.74
C ALA A 34 -0.82 9.50 -37.76
N GLU A 35 -0.62 9.73 -36.47
CA GLU A 35 -1.64 9.42 -35.46
C GLU A 35 -2.68 10.55 -35.46
N GLU A 36 -3.96 10.23 -35.58
CA GLU A 36 -5.03 11.21 -35.31
C GLU A 36 -5.04 11.50 -33.80
N HIS A 37 -4.38 12.59 -33.41
CA HIS A 37 -4.33 13.04 -32.03
C HIS A 37 -5.69 13.59 -31.61
N LEU A 38 -6.34 12.92 -30.67
CA LEU A 38 -7.59 13.39 -30.06
C LEU A 38 -7.31 14.65 -29.21
N ASP A 39 -8.37 15.39 -28.89
CA ASP A 39 -8.29 16.53 -27.97
C ASP A 39 -7.61 16.16 -26.65
N GLY A 40 -6.82 17.08 -26.11
CA GLY A 40 -6.03 16.88 -24.88
C GLY A 40 -4.62 16.32 -25.09
N TYR A 41 -4.25 15.91 -26.31
CA TYR A 41 -2.89 15.47 -26.61
C TYR A 41 -1.88 16.62 -26.65
N PHE A 42 -0.74 16.46 -25.97
CA PHE A 42 0.51 17.12 -26.35
C PHE A 42 1.74 16.34 -25.87
N PHE A 43 2.89 16.54 -26.53
CA PHE A 43 4.17 15.99 -26.11
C PHE A 43 5.31 16.93 -26.52
N ASP A 44 5.80 17.72 -25.56
CA ASP A 44 6.89 18.69 -25.75
C ASP A 44 8.22 18.00 -25.42
N ASP A 45 8.94 17.57 -26.46
CA ASP A 45 10.25 16.89 -26.37
C ASP A 45 11.40 17.91 -26.48
N PHE A 46 12.01 18.30 -25.36
CA PHE A 46 13.05 19.34 -25.35
C PHE A 46 14.36 18.91 -26.05
N GLY A 47 14.49 17.64 -26.42
CA GLY A 47 15.57 17.17 -27.30
C GLY A 47 15.31 17.39 -28.79
N LYS A 48 14.10 17.83 -29.17
CA LYS A 48 13.64 17.99 -30.57
C LYS A 48 12.99 19.34 -30.87
N LEU A 49 12.95 20.26 -29.91
CA LEU A 49 12.38 21.59 -30.09
C LEU A 49 13.45 22.60 -30.51
N ASP A 50 13.18 23.35 -31.57
CA ASP A 50 14.05 24.45 -32.04
C ASP A 50 13.82 25.77 -31.29
N SER A 51 12.77 25.83 -30.46
CA SER A 51 12.42 27.02 -29.67
C SER A 51 11.79 26.68 -28.32
N LEU A 52 11.94 27.58 -27.34
CA LEU A 52 11.39 27.42 -26.00
C LEU A 52 9.88 27.69 -25.98
N THR A 53 9.08 26.62 -26.00
CA THR A 53 7.63 26.66 -25.72
C THR A 53 7.29 26.74 -24.23
N TRP A 54 8.32 26.78 -23.37
CA TRP A 54 8.25 26.83 -21.92
C TRP A 54 9.12 27.96 -21.37
N ARG A 55 8.70 28.52 -20.22
CA ARG A 55 9.42 29.57 -19.49
C ARG A 55 9.51 29.20 -18.01
N THR A 56 10.39 29.88 -17.27
CA THR A 56 10.26 29.93 -15.81
C THR A 56 9.51 31.19 -15.38
N PRO A 57 8.48 31.09 -14.52
CA PRO A 57 7.85 32.25 -13.88
C PRO A 57 8.56 32.68 -12.59
N THR A 58 9.67 32.03 -12.21
CA THR A 58 10.42 32.36 -10.98
C THR A 58 11.39 33.51 -11.22
N ASN A 59 11.31 34.55 -10.37
CA ASN A 59 12.16 35.73 -10.52
C ASN A 59 13.67 35.38 -10.37
N GLY A 60 14.48 35.83 -11.32
CA GLY A 60 15.92 35.55 -11.40
C GLY A 60 16.30 34.14 -11.86
N ALA A 61 15.35 33.23 -12.03
CA ALA A 61 15.61 31.92 -12.64
C ALA A 61 15.66 32.07 -14.17
N THR A 62 16.33 31.14 -14.86
CA THR A 62 16.40 31.13 -16.33
C THR A 62 16.16 29.74 -16.90
N VAL A 63 15.76 29.69 -18.18
CA VAL A 63 15.64 28.43 -18.95
C VAL A 63 16.41 28.51 -20.26
N ALA A 64 17.02 27.40 -20.67
CA ALA A 64 17.73 27.27 -21.94
C ALA A 64 17.61 25.84 -22.49
N LEU A 65 17.52 25.68 -23.81
CA LEU A 65 17.64 24.37 -24.46
C LEU A 65 19.12 24.02 -24.61
N LEU A 66 19.60 23.05 -23.84
CA LEU A 66 21.00 22.63 -23.81
C LEU A 66 21.10 21.12 -23.57
N ASN A 67 21.97 20.46 -24.33
CA ASN A 67 22.25 19.01 -24.20
C ASN A 67 21.02 18.10 -24.31
N GLY A 68 20.06 18.46 -25.19
CA GLY A 68 18.84 17.69 -25.42
C GLY A 68 17.79 17.78 -24.32
N ALA A 69 17.84 18.83 -23.49
CA ALA A 69 16.89 19.10 -22.42
C ALA A 69 16.66 20.61 -22.27
N MET A 70 15.54 20.98 -21.66
CA MET A 70 15.36 22.31 -21.09
C MET A 70 16.06 22.34 -19.73
N GLN A 71 17.19 23.03 -19.64
CA GLN A 71 17.86 23.30 -18.37
C GLN A 71 17.16 24.45 -17.67
N VAL A 72 16.89 24.27 -16.38
CA VAL A 72 16.26 25.28 -15.51
C VAL A 72 17.28 25.71 -14.48
N THR A 73 17.90 26.88 -14.65
CA THR A 73 18.81 27.46 -13.67
C THR A 73 17.99 28.11 -12.57
N MET A 74 18.08 27.57 -11.36
CA MET A 74 17.30 28.02 -10.22
C MET A 74 17.85 29.32 -9.62
N SER A 75 16.97 30.09 -8.98
CA SER A 75 17.25 31.33 -8.26
C SER A 75 17.05 31.12 -6.77
N GLY A 76 17.95 31.65 -5.94
CA GLY A 76 17.90 31.48 -4.49
C GLY A 76 19.21 31.81 -3.78
N THR A 77 19.20 31.69 -2.46
CA THR A 77 20.37 31.88 -1.59
C THR A 77 20.50 30.73 -0.58
N THR A 78 19.49 30.55 0.27
CA THR A 78 19.38 29.45 1.24
C THR A 78 18.47 28.33 0.73
N LYS A 79 17.35 28.71 0.12
CA LYS A 79 16.47 27.83 -0.65
C LYS A 79 16.40 28.33 -2.08
N PHE A 80 16.39 27.41 -3.03
CA PHE A 80 16.35 27.68 -4.45
C PHE A 80 14.97 27.37 -5.03
N ARG A 81 14.62 28.04 -6.12
CA ARG A 81 13.37 27.82 -6.86
C ARG A 81 13.62 28.04 -8.34
N GLY A 82 12.94 27.26 -9.15
CA GLY A 82 12.92 27.43 -10.61
C GLY A 82 11.71 26.71 -11.15
N ASP A 83 10.52 27.28 -11.01
CA ASP A 83 9.30 26.67 -11.57
C ASP A 83 9.37 26.63 -13.11
N ILE A 84 8.56 25.78 -13.74
CA ILE A 84 8.40 25.73 -15.20
C ILE A 84 6.94 25.89 -15.60
N GLN A 85 6.67 26.75 -16.58
CA GLN A 85 5.33 27.05 -17.08
C GLN A 85 5.29 26.93 -18.62
N ARG A 86 4.26 26.26 -19.14
CA ARG A 86 3.98 26.18 -20.58
C ARG A 86 3.47 27.53 -21.09
N VAL A 87 4.07 28.06 -22.15
CA VAL A 87 3.64 29.33 -22.75
C VAL A 87 2.29 29.14 -23.43
N GLY A 88 1.32 30.01 -23.14
CA GLY A 88 -0.06 29.89 -23.64
C GLY A 88 -0.95 28.89 -22.88
N GLY A 89 -0.40 28.12 -21.93
CA GLY A 89 -1.17 27.14 -21.15
C GLY A 89 -1.33 25.78 -21.85
N ALA A 90 -2.44 25.09 -21.61
CA ALA A 90 -2.75 23.80 -22.22
C ALA A 90 -4.26 23.55 -22.30
N VAL A 91 -4.67 22.69 -23.24
CA VAL A 91 -6.01 22.09 -23.26
C VAL A 91 -5.85 20.64 -22.82
N LEU A 92 -6.63 20.20 -21.84
CA LEU A 92 -6.67 18.81 -21.37
C LEU A 92 -8.02 18.18 -21.70
N ASN A 93 -8.05 16.85 -21.83
CA ASN A 93 -9.28 16.07 -21.97
C ASN A 93 -9.06 14.75 -21.21
N ILE A 94 -9.83 14.50 -20.16
CA ILE A 94 -9.55 13.41 -19.21
C ILE A 94 -10.03 12.07 -19.75
N SER A 95 -11.13 12.03 -20.50
CA SER A 95 -11.58 10.80 -21.18
C SER A 95 -10.61 10.34 -22.30
N ASN A 96 -9.81 11.23 -22.89
CA ASN A 96 -8.80 10.89 -23.91
C ASN A 96 -7.38 10.67 -23.34
N TYR A 97 -6.90 11.60 -22.51
CA TYR A 97 -5.51 11.62 -22.00
C TYR A 97 -5.48 12.04 -20.52
N PRO A 98 -5.92 11.16 -19.59
CA PRO A 98 -6.02 11.48 -18.15
C PRO A 98 -4.66 11.65 -17.47
N ILE A 99 -3.57 11.12 -18.05
CA ILE A 99 -2.26 11.11 -17.40
C ILE A 99 -1.43 12.31 -17.88
N ILE A 100 -1.00 13.15 -16.96
CA ILE A 100 -0.02 14.21 -17.19
C ILE A 100 1.34 13.72 -16.69
N ALA A 101 2.40 13.80 -17.49
CA ALA A 101 3.74 13.39 -17.06
C ALA A 101 4.86 14.33 -17.52
N VAL A 102 5.94 14.36 -16.73
CA VAL A 102 7.19 15.08 -16.99
C VAL A 102 8.39 14.18 -16.65
N LYS A 103 9.38 14.12 -17.55
CA LYS A 103 10.67 13.49 -17.25
C LYS A 103 11.71 14.55 -16.91
N MET A 104 12.33 14.44 -15.75
CA MET A 104 13.33 15.40 -15.27
C MET A 104 14.28 14.78 -14.24
N ALA A 105 15.48 15.33 -14.10
CA ALA A 105 16.33 15.03 -12.95
C ALA A 105 15.97 16.01 -11.81
N LYS A 106 14.84 15.77 -11.15
CA LYS A 106 14.35 16.62 -10.05
C LYS A 106 15.42 16.75 -8.95
N PRO A 107 15.69 17.98 -8.44
CA PRO A 107 16.48 18.13 -7.23
C PRO A 107 15.87 17.30 -6.08
N PRO A 108 16.65 16.50 -5.32
CA PRO A 108 16.09 15.52 -4.40
C PRO A 108 15.26 16.19 -3.28
N LYS A 109 15.84 17.18 -2.61
CA LYS A 109 15.18 17.98 -1.57
C LYS A 109 14.43 19.17 -2.18
N SER A 110 13.30 18.93 -2.87
CA SER A 110 12.47 20.03 -3.41
C SER A 110 10.96 19.76 -3.44
N ASN A 111 10.21 20.83 -3.17
CA ASN A 111 8.75 20.93 -3.27
C ASN A 111 8.37 20.86 -4.75
N PHE A 112 7.65 19.83 -5.16
CA PHE A 112 7.35 19.57 -6.56
C PHE A 112 5.95 19.02 -6.80
N PHE A 113 5.16 19.77 -7.57
CA PHE A 113 3.75 19.47 -7.85
C PHE A 113 3.25 20.14 -9.12
N PHE A 114 2.21 19.54 -9.70
CA PHE A 114 1.47 20.08 -10.83
C PHE A 114 0.46 21.12 -10.34
N ASP A 115 0.49 22.31 -10.96
CA ASP A 115 -0.30 23.46 -10.54
C ASP A 115 -0.88 24.22 -11.73
N THR A 116 -2.10 24.72 -11.55
CA THR A 116 -2.94 25.24 -12.64
C THR A 116 -3.75 26.46 -12.21
N ASN A 117 -4.44 27.13 -13.14
CA ASN A 117 -5.40 28.19 -12.80
C ASN A 117 -6.66 27.67 -12.06
N LEU A 118 -6.84 26.35 -11.95
CA LEU A 118 -7.88 25.72 -11.12
C LEU A 118 -7.34 25.28 -9.74
N GLY A 119 -6.04 25.47 -9.49
CA GLY A 119 -5.32 25.03 -8.30
C GLY A 119 -4.37 23.86 -8.58
N ALA A 120 -3.63 23.46 -7.54
CA ALA A 120 -2.76 22.28 -7.56
C ALA A 120 -3.58 20.99 -7.63
N PHE A 121 -3.00 19.92 -8.17
CA PHE A 121 -3.59 18.58 -8.07
C PHE A 121 -3.90 18.27 -6.58
N ASP A 122 -5.10 17.76 -6.29
CA ASP A 122 -5.63 17.46 -4.95
C ASP A 122 -5.39 18.53 -3.85
N ASN A 123 -5.15 19.78 -4.25
CA ASN A 123 -4.75 20.89 -3.37
C ASN A 123 -3.56 20.55 -2.43
N ARG A 124 -2.59 19.74 -2.92
CA ARG A 124 -1.42 19.29 -2.16
C ARG A 124 -0.14 19.40 -2.98
N ASN A 125 1.00 19.50 -2.27
CA ASN A 125 2.32 19.44 -2.87
C ASN A 125 2.86 18.00 -2.80
N ASN A 126 3.76 17.61 -3.73
CA ASN A 126 4.50 16.33 -3.70
C ASN A 126 3.60 15.09 -3.83
N ASN A 127 2.51 15.24 -4.56
CA ASN A 127 1.49 14.23 -4.83
C ASN A 127 1.62 13.63 -6.25
N HIS A 128 2.85 13.42 -6.68
CA HIS A 128 3.19 12.83 -7.97
C HIS A 128 3.54 11.36 -7.81
N THR A 129 3.16 10.53 -8.77
CA THR A 129 3.69 9.16 -8.85
C THR A 129 4.99 9.15 -9.64
N VAL A 130 5.92 8.24 -9.28
CA VAL A 130 7.26 8.15 -9.88
C VAL A 130 7.44 6.83 -10.63
N ILE A 131 7.84 6.90 -11.90
CA ILE A 131 8.52 5.79 -12.57
C ILE A 131 10.02 6.05 -12.46
N LYS A 132 10.69 5.22 -11.65
CA LYS A 132 12.14 5.29 -11.43
C LYS A 132 12.87 4.91 -12.73
N MET A 133 13.83 5.73 -13.16
CA MET A 133 14.60 5.55 -14.39
C MET A 133 16.11 5.61 -14.10
N ALA A 134 16.94 5.03 -14.98
CA ALA A 134 18.40 5.11 -14.85
C ALA A 134 18.95 6.56 -14.94
N SER A 135 18.27 7.46 -15.65
CA SER A 135 18.63 8.88 -15.76
C SER A 135 17.39 9.76 -15.90
N GLY A 136 17.11 10.55 -14.85
CA GLY A 136 15.94 11.42 -14.74
C GLY A 136 14.63 10.64 -14.63
N ASN A 137 13.98 10.69 -13.48
CA ASN A 137 12.73 9.98 -13.26
C ASN A 137 11.59 10.60 -14.08
N VAL A 138 10.55 9.80 -14.31
CA VAL A 138 9.28 10.27 -14.84
C VAL A 138 8.33 10.47 -13.68
N TYR A 139 7.73 11.65 -13.63
CA TYR A 139 6.77 12.06 -12.61
C TYR A 139 5.42 12.27 -13.27
N TYR A 140 4.35 11.70 -12.72
CA TYR A 140 3.03 11.79 -13.32
C TYR A 140 1.88 11.97 -12.32
N TRP A 141 0.76 12.46 -12.84
CA TRP A 141 -0.51 12.63 -12.14
C TRP A 141 -1.63 12.03 -12.98
N ASP A 142 -2.55 11.32 -12.32
CA ASP A 142 -3.71 10.70 -12.95
C ASP A 142 -4.96 11.54 -12.66
N LEU A 143 -5.37 12.36 -13.62
CA LEU A 143 -6.49 13.28 -13.47
C LEU A 143 -7.85 12.57 -13.40
N SER A 144 -7.93 11.27 -13.72
CA SER A 144 -9.16 10.48 -13.53
C SER A 144 -9.42 10.12 -12.06
N LYS A 145 -8.41 10.25 -11.18
CA LYS A 145 -8.45 9.82 -9.77
C LYS A 145 -8.44 10.96 -8.76
N GLY A 146 -8.30 12.21 -9.21
CA GLY A 146 -8.13 13.37 -8.33
C GLY A 146 -8.84 14.63 -8.80
N LYS A 147 -8.40 15.78 -8.29
CA LYS A 147 -9.00 17.11 -8.48
C LYS A 147 -7.95 18.13 -8.88
N LEU A 148 -8.37 19.25 -9.46
CA LEU A 148 -7.57 20.48 -9.48
C LEU A 148 -8.19 21.47 -8.49
N GLY A 149 -7.40 21.87 -7.49
CA GLY A 149 -7.90 22.56 -6.31
C GLY A 149 -8.98 21.74 -5.61
N SER A 150 -10.11 22.38 -5.29
CA SER A 150 -11.27 21.73 -4.64
C SER A 150 -12.24 21.07 -5.63
N ASN A 151 -12.06 21.28 -6.94
CA ASN A 151 -13.07 20.98 -7.95
C ASN A 151 -12.88 19.58 -8.54
N ALA A 152 -13.97 18.80 -8.60
CA ALA A 152 -14.02 17.62 -9.45
C ALA A 152 -13.89 18.03 -10.92
N LEU A 153 -13.16 17.23 -11.69
CA LEU A 153 -12.89 17.53 -13.10
C LEU A 153 -13.96 16.88 -13.99
N PRO A 154 -14.44 17.56 -15.05
CA PRO A 154 -15.31 16.93 -16.02
C PRO A 154 -14.52 15.89 -16.82
N LEU A 155 -15.06 14.67 -16.92
CA LEU A 155 -14.41 13.60 -17.68
C LEU A 155 -14.52 13.86 -19.19
N ASP A 156 -15.74 14.15 -19.65
CA ASP A 156 -16.11 14.18 -21.07
C ASP A 156 -16.06 15.58 -21.73
N SER A 157 -15.14 16.45 -21.31
CA SER A 157 -14.98 17.76 -21.94
C SER A 157 -13.55 18.32 -21.90
N ASN A 158 -13.30 19.28 -22.79
CA ASN A 158 -12.02 19.97 -22.87
C ASN A 158 -11.87 21.00 -21.75
N ILE A 159 -10.82 20.85 -20.95
CA ILE A 159 -10.45 21.72 -19.84
C ILE A 159 -9.37 22.68 -20.33
N ASN A 160 -9.74 23.95 -20.53
CA ASN A 160 -8.80 25.00 -20.92
C ASN A 160 -8.06 25.55 -19.69
N LEU A 161 -6.75 25.30 -19.63
CA LEU A 161 -5.87 25.77 -18.57
C LEU A 161 -5.02 26.94 -19.07
N SER A 162 -5.36 28.16 -18.65
CA SER A 162 -4.57 29.37 -18.93
C SER A 162 -3.23 29.40 -18.16
N LEU A 163 -3.14 28.62 -17.09
CA LEU A 163 -1.90 28.34 -16.37
C LEU A 163 -1.70 26.82 -16.32
N PHE A 164 -0.61 26.36 -16.90
CA PHE A 164 -0.12 24.99 -16.81
C PHE A 164 1.34 25.06 -16.36
N GLN A 165 1.63 24.68 -15.12
CA GLN A 165 2.96 24.76 -14.55
C GLN A 165 3.31 23.59 -13.63
N PHE A 166 4.60 23.34 -13.48
CA PHE A 166 5.14 22.54 -12.38
C PHE A 166 5.96 23.46 -11.49
N LYS A 167 5.60 23.53 -10.21
CA LYS A 167 6.37 24.28 -9.21
C LYS A 167 7.57 23.42 -8.77
N VAL A 168 8.76 24.00 -8.70
CA VAL A 168 9.98 23.37 -8.19
C VAL A 168 10.62 24.36 -7.23
N ALA A 169 10.21 24.27 -5.97
CA ALA A 169 10.45 25.26 -4.92
C ALA A 169 11.09 24.64 -3.68
N ASP A 170 11.50 25.48 -2.73
CA ASP A 170 12.20 25.08 -1.50
C ASP A 170 13.35 24.08 -1.76
N VAL A 171 14.08 24.26 -2.85
CA VAL A 171 15.17 23.37 -3.23
C VAL A 171 16.34 23.59 -2.28
N GLU A 172 16.70 22.55 -1.52
CA GLU A 172 17.79 22.56 -0.55
C GLU A 172 18.99 21.81 -1.12
N LEU A 173 19.99 22.57 -1.59
CA LEU A 173 21.21 22.03 -2.18
C LEU A 173 22.21 21.61 -1.11
N THR A 174 22.94 20.53 -1.36
CA THR A 174 24.06 20.10 -0.50
C THR A 174 25.23 21.08 -0.60
N ALA A 175 26.11 21.08 0.42
CA ALA A 175 27.33 21.90 0.40
C ALA A 175 28.21 21.63 -0.84
N ALA A 176 28.26 20.39 -1.32
CA ALA A 176 28.97 20.02 -2.53
C ALA A 176 28.32 20.62 -3.80
N GLN A 177 26.98 20.59 -3.92
CA GLN A 177 26.28 21.22 -5.04
C GLN A 177 26.47 22.74 -5.06
N LEU A 178 26.43 23.38 -3.90
CA LEU A 178 26.69 24.83 -3.76
C LEU A 178 28.13 25.18 -4.16
N ALA A 179 29.13 24.43 -3.67
CA ALA A 179 30.53 24.63 -4.01
C ALA A 179 30.79 24.47 -5.52
N ASN A 180 30.14 23.48 -6.15
CA ASN A 180 30.24 23.20 -7.59
C ASN A 180 29.31 24.06 -8.46
N ARG A 181 28.53 24.99 -7.88
CA ARG A 181 27.51 25.80 -8.56
C ARG A 181 26.49 24.98 -9.39
N GLN A 182 26.14 23.79 -8.90
CA GLN A 182 25.09 22.94 -9.47
C GLN A 182 23.71 23.49 -9.08
N LEU A 183 23.34 24.61 -9.72
CA LEU A 183 22.11 25.36 -9.48
C LEU A 183 21.01 25.05 -10.51
N ASP A 184 21.30 24.20 -11.49
CA ASP A 184 20.43 23.83 -12.59
C ASP A 184 19.83 22.42 -12.42
N TYR A 185 18.73 22.17 -13.13
CA TYR A 185 18.24 20.82 -13.35
C TYR A 185 17.64 20.65 -14.76
N PRO A 186 17.82 19.48 -15.41
CA PRO A 186 17.26 19.20 -16.72
C PRO A 186 15.81 18.69 -16.66
N VAL A 187 14.98 19.23 -17.56
CA VAL A 187 13.68 18.68 -17.96
C VAL A 187 13.81 18.15 -19.38
N TYR A 188 13.53 16.86 -19.57
CA TYR A 188 13.73 16.18 -20.86
C TYR A 188 12.49 16.26 -21.75
N TRP A 189 11.29 16.11 -21.19
CA TRP A 189 10.02 16.30 -21.89
C TRP A 189 8.84 16.45 -20.92
N VAL A 190 7.72 17.00 -21.42
CA VAL A 190 6.39 17.02 -20.77
C VAL A 190 5.34 16.53 -21.77
N GLY A 191 4.37 15.73 -21.34
CA GLY A 191 3.25 15.37 -22.22
C GLY A 191 2.08 14.67 -21.54
N THR A 192 1.08 14.32 -22.35
CA THR A 192 -0.17 13.66 -21.93
C THR A 192 -0.30 12.26 -22.51
N PHE A 193 -0.91 11.35 -21.76
CA PHE A 193 -0.98 9.92 -22.09
C PHE A 193 -2.37 9.34 -21.79
N LYS A 194 -2.79 8.37 -22.60
CA LYS A 194 -4.11 7.72 -22.48
C LYS A 194 -4.23 6.85 -21.22
N SER A 195 -3.10 6.34 -20.75
CA SER A 195 -3.00 5.40 -19.64
C SER A 195 -1.60 5.46 -19.02
N VAL A 196 -1.42 4.83 -17.85
CA VAL A 196 -0.09 4.67 -17.23
C VAL A 196 0.73 3.63 -18.02
N GLU A 197 0.05 2.70 -18.67
CA GLU A 197 0.60 1.67 -19.53
C GLU A 197 1.24 2.26 -20.80
N ASP A 198 0.57 3.20 -21.45
CA ASP A 198 1.06 3.98 -22.60
C ASP A 198 2.28 4.82 -22.19
N LEU A 199 2.22 5.46 -21.01
CA LEU A 199 3.33 6.22 -20.44
C LEU A 199 4.55 5.32 -20.21
N ARG A 200 4.36 4.16 -19.57
CA ARG A 200 5.43 3.17 -19.32
C ARG A 200 6.03 2.66 -20.63
N GLN A 201 5.19 2.31 -21.61
CA GLN A 201 5.63 1.90 -22.93
C GLN A 201 6.44 3.00 -23.64
N LYS A 202 6.00 4.26 -23.61
CA LYS A 202 6.73 5.41 -24.20
C LYS A 202 8.16 5.52 -23.67
N VAL A 203 8.36 5.25 -22.38
CA VAL A 203 9.64 5.46 -21.70
C VAL A 203 10.50 4.20 -21.61
N GLY A 204 10.03 3.08 -22.16
CA GLY A 204 10.70 1.78 -22.08
C GLY A 204 10.68 1.16 -20.68
N ALA A 205 9.80 1.61 -19.79
CA ALA A 205 9.59 0.97 -18.49
C ALA A 205 8.63 -0.22 -18.66
N PRO A 206 8.89 -1.37 -18.02
CA PRO A 206 7.95 -2.49 -18.05
C PRO A 206 6.64 -2.10 -17.35
N ASN A 207 5.52 -2.60 -17.89
CA ASN A 207 4.27 -2.61 -17.15
C ASN A 207 4.34 -3.67 -16.05
N PRO A 208 3.99 -3.34 -14.79
CA PRO A 208 3.90 -4.34 -13.74
C PRO A 208 2.83 -5.35 -14.12
N ALA A 209 3.18 -6.64 -14.19
CA ALA A 209 2.21 -7.67 -14.49
C ALA A 209 1.24 -7.79 -13.30
N PRO A 210 -0.08 -7.55 -13.47
CA PRO A 210 -1.03 -7.65 -12.37
C PRO A 210 -1.07 -9.10 -11.86
N PHE A 211 -1.06 -9.26 -10.55
CA PHE A 211 -1.18 -10.59 -9.94
C PHE A 211 -2.52 -11.24 -10.29
N GLN A 212 -2.53 -12.55 -10.48
CA GLN A 212 -3.73 -13.32 -10.84
C GLN A 212 -3.88 -14.54 -9.93
N PHE A 213 -4.72 -14.43 -8.90
CA PHE A 213 -5.06 -15.48 -7.98
C PHE A 213 -6.07 -16.46 -8.60
N THR A 214 -5.61 -17.65 -8.96
CA THR A 214 -6.41 -18.70 -9.63
C THR A 214 -6.80 -19.86 -8.70
N ALA A 215 -6.16 -20.01 -7.54
CA ALA A 215 -6.47 -21.07 -6.58
C ALA A 215 -7.84 -20.85 -5.88
N PRO A 216 -8.48 -21.88 -5.33
CA PRO A 216 -9.57 -21.69 -4.36
C PRO A 216 -9.03 -21.03 -3.08
N PHE A 217 -9.87 -20.22 -2.42
CA PHE A 217 -9.54 -19.71 -1.09
C PHE A 217 -9.53 -20.84 -0.06
N LYS A 218 -8.65 -20.74 0.93
CA LYS A 218 -8.50 -21.73 2.01
C LYS A 218 -9.01 -21.14 3.32
N HIS A 219 -9.78 -21.94 4.06
CA HIS A 219 -10.40 -21.56 5.32
C HIS A 219 -10.26 -22.62 6.42
N PRO A 220 -9.91 -22.24 7.67
CA PRO A 220 -9.39 -20.92 8.02
C PRO A 220 -8.02 -20.71 7.35
N GLY A 221 -7.74 -19.50 6.89
CA GLY A 221 -6.54 -19.20 6.11
C GLY A 221 -6.11 -17.74 6.10
N MET A 222 -6.48 -17.00 7.15
CA MET A 222 -5.87 -15.71 7.48
C MET A 222 -4.59 -15.92 8.32
N LEU A 223 -4.46 -15.35 9.52
CA LEU A 223 -3.30 -15.57 10.38
C LEU A 223 -3.12 -17.02 10.81
N HIS A 224 -4.22 -17.77 10.90
CA HIS A 224 -4.23 -19.16 11.38
C HIS A 224 -4.92 -20.09 10.41
N THR A 225 -4.28 -21.21 10.11
CA THR A 225 -4.95 -22.38 9.53
C THR A 225 -5.51 -23.30 10.62
N MET A 226 -6.30 -24.31 10.23
CA MET A 226 -6.80 -25.31 11.19
C MET A 226 -5.64 -26.09 11.84
N ALA A 227 -4.50 -26.23 11.15
CA ALA A 227 -3.30 -26.85 11.70
C ALA A 227 -2.61 -25.96 12.75
N ASP A 228 -2.60 -24.63 12.56
CA ASP A 228 -2.11 -23.67 13.56
C ASP A 228 -3.02 -23.67 14.79
N LEU A 229 -4.35 -23.59 14.60
CA LEU A 229 -5.32 -23.60 15.69
C LEU A 229 -5.26 -24.88 16.55
N ASN A 230 -5.08 -26.04 15.93
CA ASN A 230 -4.86 -27.30 16.64
C ASN A 230 -3.50 -27.34 17.35
N HIS A 231 -2.45 -26.78 16.76
CA HIS A 231 -1.13 -26.71 17.38
C HIS A 231 -1.11 -25.77 18.59
N ILE A 232 -1.72 -24.59 18.49
CA ILE A 232 -1.93 -23.65 19.61
C ILE A 232 -2.64 -24.37 20.78
N ARG A 233 -3.66 -25.18 20.50
CA ARG A 233 -4.33 -26.01 21.52
C ARG A 233 -3.37 -27.04 22.14
N SER A 234 -2.57 -27.76 21.34
CA SER A 234 -1.63 -28.76 21.89
C SER A 234 -0.54 -28.12 22.75
N LEU A 235 0.02 -26.98 22.33
CA LEU A 235 1.04 -26.25 23.12
C LEU A 235 0.54 -25.90 24.53
N VAL A 236 -0.73 -25.50 24.65
CA VAL A 236 -1.37 -25.19 25.94
C VAL A 236 -1.71 -26.45 26.74
N ALA A 237 -2.26 -27.48 26.10
CA ALA A 237 -2.61 -28.74 26.75
C ALA A 237 -1.38 -29.47 27.32
N ASP A 238 -0.28 -29.47 26.57
CA ASP A 238 1.01 -30.07 26.94
C ASP A 238 1.86 -29.16 27.84
N GLN A 239 1.37 -27.96 28.18
CA GLN A 239 2.04 -26.94 29.00
C GLN A 239 3.47 -26.62 28.54
N LYS A 240 3.67 -26.46 27.21
CA LYS A 240 4.97 -26.09 26.64
C LYS A 240 5.43 -24.74 27.22
N PRO A 241 6.63 -24.62 27.81
CA PRO A 241 6.93 -23.55 28.77
C PRO A 241 6.64 -22.13 28.27
N ASN A 242 7.09 -21.77 27.07
CA ASN A 242 6.97 -20.40 26.56
C ASN A 242 5.56 -20.12 26.03
N ALA A 243 5.01 -21.05 25.25
CA ALA A 243 3.63 -20.95 24.76
C ALA A 243 2.59 -20.94 25.90
N TYR A 244 2.79 -21.75 26.94
CA TYR A 244 1.88 -21.81 28.09
C TYR A 244 1.97 -20.54 28.96
N ALA A 245 3.16 -19.99 29.20
CA ALA A 245 3.30 -18.70 29.86
C ALA A 245 2.65 -17.57 29.04
N CYS A 246 2.80 -17.58 27.72
CA CYS A 246 2.10 -16.67 26.80
C CYS A 246 0.57 -16.83 26.85
N TYR A 247 0.07 -18.08 26.96
CA TYR A 247 -1.35 -18.36 27.17
C TYR A 247 -1.85 -17.84 28.53
N GLN A 248 -1.07 -17.94 29.60
CA GLN A 248 -1.44 -17.38 30.90
C GLN A 248 -1.59 -15.84 30.83
N LEU A 249 -0.74 -15.14 30.06
CA LEU A 249 -0.90 -13.71 29.78
C LEU A 249 -2.16 -13.38 28.96
N LEU A 250 -2.56 -14.25 28.03
CA LEU A 250 -3.82 -14.12 27.28
C LEU A 250 -5.04 -14.35 28.19
N ALA A 251 -5.03 -15.43 28.97
CA ALA A 251 -6.12 -15.79 29.88
C ALA A 251 -6.33 -14.77 31.01
N ALA A 252 -5.26 -14.09 31.45
CA ALA A 252 -5.33 -13.02 32.45
C ALA A 252 -5.82 -11.67 31.89
N ASN A 253 -5.84 -11.48 30.56
CA ASN A 253 -6.28 -10.22 29.94
C ASN A 253 -7.82 -10.15 29.95
N GLY A 254 -8.39 -9.10 30.56
CA GLY A 254 -9.85 -8.94 30.68
C GLY A 254 -10.62 -8.98 29.34
N ARG A 255 -9.96 -8.68 28.22
CA ARG A 255 -10.52 -8.81 26.85
C ARG A 255 -10.73 -10.28 26.42
N SER A 256 -10.05 -11.25 27.04
CA SER A 256 -10.24 -12.68 26.76
C SER A 256 -11.43 -13.30 27.53
N SER A 257 -12.03 -12.56 28.48
CA SER A 257 -13.15 -13.06 29.27
C SER A 257 -14.43 -13.18 28.45
N ALA A 258 -15.15 -14.29 28.65
CA ALA A 258 -16.52 -14.48 28.14
C ALA A 258 -17.51 -13.46 28.74
N SER A 259 -17.18 -12.87 29.90
CA SER A 259 -17.96 -11.79 30.53
C SER A 259 -17.53 -10.38 30.10
N PHE A 260 -16.73 -10.24 29.04
CA PHE A 260 -16.28 -8.93 28.56
C PHE A 260 -17.47 -8.02 28.23
N ASN A 261 -17.44 -6.80 28.75
CA ASN A 261 -18.46 -5.79 28.53
C ASN A 261 -18.10 -4.93 27.31
N MET A 262 -18.77 -5.18 26.18
CA MET A 262 -18.61 -4.44 24.94
C MET A 262 -18.95 -2.95 25.13
N ALA A 263 -18.20 -2.06 24.47
CA ALA A 263 -18.34 -0.62 24.63
C ALA A 263 -18.94 0.11 23.41
N GLY A 264 -19.00 -0.54 22.25
CA GLY A 264 -19.84 -0.19 21.11
C GLY A 264 -21.14 -1.04 21.06
N PRO A 265 -21.68 -1.35 19.86
CA PRO A 265 -21.20 -0.95 18.54
C PRO A 265 -21.44 0.54 18.25
N PHE A 266 -20.74 1.08 17.24
CA PHE A 266 -20.88 2.48 16.80
C PHE A 266 -21.44 2.58 15.39
N THR A 267 -22.25 3.62 15.13
CA THR A 267 -22.84 3.89 13.81
C THR A 267 -21.80 4.26 12.76
N LYS A 268 -20.69 4.88 13.16
CA LYS A 268 -19.49 5.14 12.35
C LYS A 268 -18.23 4.78 13.15
N LEU A 269 -17.16 4.40 12.47
CA LEU A 269 -15.83 4.25 13.08
C LEU A 269 -14.98 5.49 12.79
N THR A 270 -14.16 5.90 13.76
CA THR A 270 -13.22 7.02 13.59
C THR A 270 -12.02 6.84 14.52
N ARG A 271 -10.86 7.33 14.07
CA ARG A 271 -9.65 7.51 14.88
C ARG A 271 -9.32 8.98 15.16
N ASP A 272 -9.96 9.86 14.40
CA ASP A 272 -9.78 11.31 14.44
C ASP A 272 -10.49 11.90 15.67
N ALA A 273 -9.69 12.46 16.58
CA ALA A 273 -10.16 13.02 17.85
C ALA A 273 -11.03 14.28 17.69
N SER A 274 -11.06 14.91 16.51
CA SER A 274 -11.96 16.04 16.21
C SER A 274 -13.40 15.61 15.92
N GLN A 275 -13.61 14.33 15.60
CA GLN A 275 -14.93 13.79 15.28
C GLN A 275 -15.72 13.44 16.55
N THR A 276 -17.05 13.39 16.43
CA THR A 276 -17.94 12.84 17.46
C THR A 276 -18.93 11.88 16.80
N VAL A 277 -19.09 10.68 17.37
CA VAL A 277 -20.00 9.65 16.87
C VAL A 277 -20.83 9.14 18.05
N ASP A 278 -22.15 9.05 17.88
CA ASP A 278 -23.09 8.57 18.91
C ASP A 278 -22.95 9.29 20.27
N GLY A 279 -22.58 10.58 20.23
CA GLY A 279 -22.31 11.41 21.42
C GLY A 279 -20.94 11.20 22.07
N ILE A 280 -20.07 10.35 21.49
CA ILE A 280 -18.74 10.00 22.00
C ILE A 280 -17.65 10.63 21.11
N GLY A 281 -16.68 11.32 21.72
CA GLY A 281 -15.54 11.89 21.00
C GLY A 281 -14.64 10.83 20.36
N GLY A 282 -14.09 11.10 19.18
CA GLY A 282 -13.47 10.10 18.31
C GLY A 282 -12.30 9.33 18.92
N GLY A 283 -11.50 9.96 19.79
CA GLY A 283 -10.43 9.26 20.53
C GLY A 283 -10.95 8.19 21.50
N ALA A 284 -12.14 8.39 22.07
CA ALA A 284 -12.82 7.39 22.88
C ALA A 284 -13.52 6.32 22.01
N VAL A 285 -14.08 6.69 20.85
CA VAL A 285 -14.60 5.72 19.86
C VAL A 285 -13.49 4.75 19.44
N LYS A 286 -12.35 5.27 18.96
CA LYS A 286 -11.13 4.48 18.66
C LYS A 286 -10.81 3.48 19.76
N SER A 287 -10.63 3.97 20.99
CA SER A 287 -10.17 3.16 22.12
C SER A 287 -11.18 2.07 22.50
N ARG A 288 -12.49 2.31 22.28
CA ARG A 288 -13.55 1.33 22.52
C ARG A 288 -13.60 0.26 21.42
N VAL A 289 -13.55 0.67 20.15
CA VAL A 289 -13.49 -0.23 18.98
C VAL A 289 -12.25 -1.13 19.03
N GLU A 290 -11.08 -0.57 19.38
CA GLU A 290 -9.84 -1.34 19.57
C GLU A 290 -10.00 -2.42 20.65
N ASN A 291 -10.62 -2.09 21.79
CA ASN A 291 -10.87 -3.05 22.86
C ASN A 291 -11.91 -4.12 22.46
N ASP A 292 -13.01 -3.72 21.83
CA ASP A 292 -14.08 -4.64 21.39
C ASP A 292 -13.54 -5.65 20.36
N PHE A 293 -12.81 -5.19 19.34
CA PHE A 293 -12.34 -6.07 18.26
C PHE A 293 -11.23 -7.02 18.75
N LEU A 294 -10.34 -6.56 19.64
CA LEU A 294 -9.40 -7.46 20.32
C LEU A 294 -10.11 -8.43 21.26
N ALA A 295 -11.19 -8.02 21.93
CA ALA A 295 -11.99 -8.92 22.75
C ALA A 295 -12.67 -10.00 21.91
N ALA A 296 -13.19 -9.66 20.71
CA ALA A 296 -13.74 -10.63 19.78
C ALA A 296 -12.68 -11.66 19.35
N TYR A 297 -11.47 -11.22 19.00
CA TYR A 297 -10.37 -12.09 18.60
C TYR A 297 -9.84 -12.95 19.76
N TYR A 298 -9.65 -12.38 20.95
CA TYR A 298 -9.18 -13.13 22.12
C TYR A 298 -10.23 -14.13 22.61
N ASN A 299 -11.51 -13.80 22.55
CA ASN A 299 -12.58 -14.76 22.83
C ASN A 299 -12.62 -15.89 21.78
N ALA A 300 -12.36 -15.62 20.50
CA ALA A 300 -12.24 -16.65 19.47
C ALA A 300 -11.04 -17.60 19.72
N LEU A 301 -9.89 -17.04 20.15
CA LEU A 301 -8.73 -17.82 20.58
C LEU A 301 -9.02 -18.66 21.83
N MET A 302 -9.65 -18.08 22.86
CA MET A 302 -10.02 -18.80 24.08
C MET A 302 -11.03 -19.91 23.81
N TRP A 303 -12.00 -19.70 22.91
CA TRP A 303 -12.87 -20.76 22.39
C TRP A 303 -12.05 -21.90 21.78
N ASN A 304 -11.14 -21.58 20.84
CA ASN A 304 -10.31 -22.59 20.21
C ASN A 304 -9.43 -23.36 21.21
N ILE A 305 -8.85 -22.69 22.20
CA ILE A 305 -7.94 -23.31 23.17
C ILE A 305 -8.69 -24.15 24.20
N THR A 306 -9.81 -23.64 24.74
CA THR A 306 -10.47 -24.22 25.93
C THR A 306 -11.75 -25.01 25.63
N GLY A 307 -12.38 -24.79 24.47
CA GLY A 307 -13.72 -25.33 24.17
C GLY A 307 -14.85 -24.67 24.98
N ASN A 308 -14.61 -23.54 25.65
CA ASN A 308 -15.64 -22.83 26.40
C ASN A 308 -16.60 -22.08 25.47
N VAL A 309 -17.82 -22.60 25.30
CA VAL A 309 -18.87 -22.02 24.44
C VAL A 309 -19.20 -20.57 24.79
N ALA A 310 -19.05 -20.14 26.05
CA ALA A 310 -19.32 -18.76 26.44
C ALA A 310 -18.33 -17.76 25.77
N ASN A 311 -17.08 -18.18 25.53
CA ASN A 311 -16.13 -17.37 24.77
C ASN A 311 -16.53 -17.30 23.28
N ALA A 312 -16.98 -18.40 22.68
CA ALA A 312 -17.50 -18.40 21.31
C ALA A 312 -18.67 -17.42 21.15
N GLN A 313 -19.63 -17.47 22.07
CA GLN A 313 -20.79 -16.58 22.12
C GLN A 313 -20.37 -15.11 22.24
N LYS A 314 -19.46 -14.77 23.15
CA LYS A 314 -18.94 -13.40 23.31
C LYS A 314 -18.22 -12.89 22.05
N SER A 315 -17.50 -13.76 21.34
CA SER A 315 -16.85 -13.38 20.07
C SER A 315 -17.88 -13.00 19.01
N ILE A 316 -18.89 -13.86 18.75
CA ILE A 316 -19.90 -13.58 17.74
C ILE A 316 -20.89 -12.48 18.13
N GLU A 317 -21.13 -12.26 19.42
CA GLU A 317 -21.92 -11.13 19.94
C GLU A 317 -21.32 -9.80 19.46
N ILE A 318 -20.01 -9.63 19.62
CA ILE A 318 -19.31 -8.41 19.19
C ILE A 318 -19.31 -8.29 17.66
N ILE A 319 -19.00 -9.38 16.95
CA ILE A 319 -18.96 -9.38 15.47
C ILE A 319 -20.33 -9.02 14.87
N ASP A 320 -21.41 -9.64 15.34
CA ASP A 320 -22.76 -9.42 14.82
C ASP A 320 -23.32 -8.03 15.21
N ALA A 321 -22.97 -7.51 16.38
CA ALA A 321 -23.37 -6.17 16.82
C ALA A 321 -22.78 -5.07 15.92
N TYR A 322 -21.49 -5.15 15.57
CA TYR A 322 -20.88 -4.22 14.62
C TYR A 322 -21.38 -4.47 13.17
N ALA A 323 -21.55 -5.72 12.76
CA ALA A 323 -22.07 -6.08 11.44
C ALA A 323 -23.53 -5.63 11.19
N SER A 324 -24.30 -5.33 12.25
CA SER A 324 -25.68 -4.81 12.16
C SER A 324 -25.79 -3.30 12.31
N THR A 325 -24.77 -2.63 12.89
CA THR A 325 -24.88 -1.22 13.32
C THR A 325 -23.98 -0.26 12.54
N THR A 326 -22.78 -0.69 12.13
CA THR A 326 -21.79 0.22 11.55
C THR A 326 -22.07 0.52 10.08
N THR A 327 -22.12 1.81 9.74
CA THR A 327 -22.53 2.34 8.43
C THR A 327 -21.45 3.15 7.71
N GLY A 328 -20.21 3.18 8.22
CA GLY A 328 -19.09 3.86 7.55
C GLY A 328 -17.91 4.18 8.46
N ILE A 329 -16.85 4.72 7.87
CA ILE A 329 -15.64 5.19 8.54
C ILE A 329 -15.46 6.67 8.19
N ILE A 330 -15.07 7.50 9.16
CA ILE A 330 -14.91 8.96 9.00
C ILE A 330 -13.63 9.49 9.66
N GLY A 331 -13.30 10.75 9.38
CA GLY A 331 -12.13 11.47 9.94
C GLY A 331 -10.88 11.42 9.07
N GLY A 332 -9.86 12.22 9.40
CA GLY A 332 -8.60 12.30 8.65
C GLY A 332 -7.76 11.00 8.66
N ASP A 333 -7.98 10.17 9.67
CA ASP A 333 -7.30 8.90 9.97
C ASP A 333 -8.15 7.66 9.60
N ALA A 334 -9.08 7.81 8.64
CA ALA A 334 -10.03 6.77 8.27
C ALA A 334 -9.35 5.43 7.90
N GLU A 335 -8.28 5.47 7.12
CA GLU A 335 -7.55 4.31 6.62
C GLU A 335 -6.88 3.50 7.74
N LEU A 336 -6.46 4.15 8.82
CA LEU A 336 -5.89 3.48 9.99
C LEU A 336 -6.92 2.63 10.77
N ASN A 337 -8.21 2.68 10.43
CA ASN A 337 -9.21 1.72 10.91
C ASN A 337 -8.91 0.29 10.39
N GLY A 338 -8.10 0.15 9.32
CA GLY A 338 -7.63 -1.15 8.84
C GLY A 338 -6.92 -1.98 9.91
N LEU A 339 -6.24 -1.35 10.88
CA LEU A 339 -5.57 -2.02 11.99
C LEU A 339 -6.49 -2.99 12.73
N TYR A 340 -7.63 -2.49 13.19
CA TYR A 340 -8.60 -3.29 13.94
C TYR A 340 -9.63 -3.98 13.04
N GLY A 341 -9.94 -3.45 11.84
CA GLY A 341 -10.73 -4.18 10.84
C GLY A 341 -10.12 -5.54 10.48
N PHE A 342 -8.78 -5.59 10.37
CA PHE A 342 -7.99 -6.82 10.24
C PHE A 342 -8.17 -7.78 11.43
N ILE A 343 -8.16 -7.28 12.68
CA ILE A 343 -8.37 -8.09 13.88
C ILE A 343 -9.78 -8.69 13.90
N LEU A 344 -10.81 -7.90 13.57
CA LEU A 344 -12.19 -8.38 13.51
C LEU A 344 -12.38 -9.45 12.43
N ALA A 345 -11.78 -9.27 11.25
CA ALA A 345 -11.81 -10.26 10.18
C ALA A 345 -11.15 -11.59 10.60
N ASN A 346 -10.03 -11.55 11.35
CA ASN A 346 -9.40 -12.75 11.90
C ASN A 346 -10.23 -13.41 13.00
N ALA A 347 -10.95 -12.65 13.83
CA ALA A 347 -11.91 -13.20 14.79
C ALA A 347 -13.03 -13.94 14.06
N ALA A 348 -13.62 -13.31 13.05
CA ALA A 348 -14.64 -13.90 12.19
C ALA A 348 -14.14 -15.16 11.44
N GLU A 349 -12.89 -15.18 10.98
CA GLU A 349 -12.28 -16.36 10.36
C GLU A 349 -12.21 -17.57 11.30
N ILE A 350 -11.77 -17.35 12.55
CA ILE A 350 -11.75 -18.42 13.56
C ILE A 350 -13.18 -18.89 13.84
N MET A 351 -14.14 -17.96 14.03
CA MET A 351 -15.51 -18.32 14.36
C MET A 351 -16.24 -19.06 13.22
N ARG A 352 -16.13 -18.61 11.95
CA ARG A 352 -16.76 -19.30 10.81
C ARG A 352 -16.24 -20.72 10.61
N SER A 353 -14.99 -20.97 11.00
CA SER A 353 -14.32 -22.26 10.82
C SER A 353 -14.40 -23.20 12.02
N THR A 354 -14.74 -22.71 13.21
CA THR A 354 -14.68 -23.51 14.46
C THR A 354 -15.97 -23.52 15.29
N TYR A 355 -16.96 -22.67 15.00
CA TYR A 355 -18.21 -22.60 15.76
C TYR A 355 -19.45 -22.72 14.86
N PRO A 356 -19.92 -23.95 14.59
CA PRO A 356 -21.03 -24.23 13.66
C PRO A 356 -22.36 -23.54 13.99
N GLN A 357 -22.53 -23.06 15.24
CA GLN A 357 -23.72 -22.35 15.68
C GLN A 357 -23.74 -20.86 15.26
N TRP A 358 -22.66 -20.31 14.69
CA TRP A 358 -22.72 -18.96 14.11
C TRP A 358 -23.48 -19.01 12.76
N PRO A 359 -24.66 -18.35 12.63
CA PRO A 359 -25.51 -18.57 11.47
C PRO A 359 -24.88 -18.07 10.16
N THR A 360 -25.07 -18.82 9.06
CA THR A 360 -24.60 -18.42 7.72
C THR A 360 -25.04 -17.01 7.32
N ALA A 361 -26.25 -16.60 7.70
CA ALA A 361 -26.75 -15.25 7.44
C ALA A 361 -25.97 -14.16 8.21
N SER A 362 -25.46 -14.46 9.41
CA SER A 362 -24.58 -13.54 10.16
C SER A 362 -23.16 -13.51 9.59
N ILE A 363 -22.61 -14.66 9.16
CA ILE A 363 -21.34 -14.72 8.42
C ILE A 363 -21.41 -13.85 7.15
N GLN A 364 -22.49 -13.97 6.37
CA GLN A 364 -22.74 -13.14 5.19
C GLN A 364 -22.90 -11.65 5.53
N ARG A 365 -23.56 -11.31 6.66
CA ARG A 365 -23.70 -9.93 7.15
C ARG A 365 -22.35 -9.33 7.53
N CYS A 366 -21.50 -10.09 8.21
CA CYS A 366 -20.12 -9.71 8.55
C CYS A 366 -19.31 -9.42 7.28
N GLY A 367 -19.33 -10.32 6.29
CA GLY A 367 -18.64 -10.12 5.00
C GLY A 367 -19.18 -8.93 4.22
N THR A 368 -20.49 -8.70 4.27
CA THR A 368 -21.14 -7.52 3.67
C THR A 368 -20.66 -6.23 4.34
N MET A 369 -20.63 -6.18 5.68
CA MET A 369 -20.11 -5.02 6.42
C MET A 369 -18.63 -4.78 6.09
N LEU A 370 -17.79 -5.81 6.08
CA LEU A 370 -16.37 -5.67 5.71
C LEU A 370 -16.21 -5.06 4.30
N LYS A 371 -16.99 -5.50 3.31
CA LYS A 371 -16.95 -4.95 1.94
C LYS A 371 -17.62 -3.59 1.76
N GLN A 372 -18.66 -3.26 2.52
CA GLN A 372 -19.37 -1.98 2.38
C GLN A 372 -18.78 -0.86 3.22
N ILE A 373 -18.12 -1.20 4.35
CA ILE A 373 -17.65 -0.22 5.34
C ILE A 373 -16.15 0.00 5.24
N PHE A 374 -15.33 -1.07 5.17
CA PHE A 374 -13.88 -0.95 5.18
C PHE A 374 -13.30 -0.78 3.76
N TYR A 375 -13.73 -1.59 2.80
CA TYR A 375 -13.15 -1.54 1.44
C TYR A 375 -13.19 -0.13 0.79
N PRO A 376 -14.29 0.66 0.83
CA PRO A 376 -14.31 1.96 0.17
C PRO A 376 -13.29 2.97 0.71
N THR A 377 -12.97 2.87 2.01
CA THR A 377 -11.94 3.67 2.68
C THR A 377 -10.53 3.17 2.36
N LEU A 378 -10.32 1.85 2.33
CA LEU A 378 -8.98 1.26 2.25
C LEU A 378 -8.48 1.04 0.81
N GLN A 379 -9.39 0.91 -0.16
CA GLN A 379 -9.06 0.46 -1.54
C GLN A 379 -8.00 1.31 -2.25
N ASN A 380 -7.87 2.59 -1.92
CA ASN A 380 -6.93 3.51 -2.57
C ASN A 380 -5.58 3.62 -1.84
N PHE A 381 -5.38 2.85 -0.77
CA PHE A 381 -4.19 2.93 0.09
C PHE A 381 -3.98 4.38 0.60
N ARG A 382 -2.75 4.79 0.90
CA ARG A 382 -2.43 6.17 1.32
C ARG A 382 -1.01 6.55 0.84
N PRO A 383 -0.74 6.55 -0.48
CA PRO A 383 0.63 6.56 -1.03
C PRO A 383 1.52 7.76 -0.66
N TYR A 384 0.93 8.86 -0.19
CA TYR A 384 1.66 10.09 0.23
C TYR A 384 1.72 10.25 1.76
N ALA A 385 1.58 9.17 2.51
CA ALA A 385 1.80 9.10 3.94
C ALA A 385 3.03 8.20 4.26
N HIS A 386 3.32 8.05 5.56
CA HIS A 386 4.25 7.05 6.04
C HIS A 386 3.83 5.64 5.60
N GLY A 387 4.80 4.81 5.21
CA GLY A 387 4.55 3.51 4.58
C GLY A 387 3.68 2.54 5.39
N ASN A 388 3.63 2.68 6.73
CA ASN A 388 2.67 1.90 7.54
C ASN A 388 1.22 2.08 7.07
N TRP A 389 0.79 3.25 6.58
CA TRP A 389 -0.60 3.46 6.19
C TRP A 389 -1.02 2.56 5.02
N ASP A 390 -0.19 2.50 3.97
CA ASP A 390 -0.35 1.59 2.85
C ASP A 390 -0.37 0.13 3.30
N ILE A 391 0.57 -0.25 4.17
CA ILE A 391 0.71 -1.62 4.71
C ILE A 391 -0.54 -2.01 5.53
N ILE A 392 -1.08 -1.06 6.30
CA ILE A 392 -2.29 -1.23 7.11
C ILE A 392 -3.51 -1.45 6.21
N CYS A 393 -3.64 -0.68 5.12
CA CYS A 393 -4.63 -0.92 4.09
C CYS A 393 -4.45 -2.32 3.46
N MET A 394 -3.22 -2.69 3.08
CA MET A 394 -2.93 -3.99 2.47
C MET A 394 -3.31 -5.17 3.37
N LYS A 395 -2.91 -5.18 4.65
CA LYS A 395 -3.24 -6.30 5.56
C LYS A 395 -4.75 -6.41 5.79
N ALA A 396 -5.44 -5.28 5.96
CA ALA A 396 -6.89 -5.27 6.16
C ALA A 396 -7.62 -5.77 4.90
N LEU A 397 -7.24 -5.29 3.72
CA LEU A 397 -7.80 -5.73 2.44
C LEU A 397 -7.50 -7.20 2.16
N MET A 398 -6.31 -7.73 2.52
CA MET A 398 -6.00 -9.16 2.41
C MET A 398 -6.95 -10.00 3.27
N ALA A 399 -7.17 -9.61 4.53
CA ALA A 399 -8.11 -10.28 5.42
C ALA A 399 -9.55 -10.23 4.88
N ILE A 400 -10.01 -9.07 4.39
CA ILE A 400 -11.35 -8.92 3.79
C ILE A 400 -11.48 -9.77 2.52
N ALA A 401 -10.46 -9.78 1.66
CA ALA A 401 -10.44 -10.58 0.44
C ALA A 401 -10.55 -12.08 0.73
N ILE A 402 -9.81 -12.56 1.72
CA ILE A 402 -9.90 -13.95 2.20
C ILE A 402 -11.29 -14.22 2.80
N PHE A 403 -11.82 -13.34 3.66
CA PHE A 403 -13.12 -13.57 4.29
C PHE A 403 -14.28 -13.66 3.27
N THR A 404 -14.20 -12.85 2.22
CA THR A 404 -15.29 -12.66 1.24
C THR A 404 -15.01 -13.32 -0.12
N GLU A 405 -13.95 -14.13 -0.21
CA GLU A 405 -13.51 -14.84 -1.42
C GLU A 405 -13.32 -13.92 -2.65
N ASP A 406 -12.83 -12.70 -2.41
CA ASP A 406 -12.71 -11.64 -3.40
C ASP A 406 -11.36 -11.69 -4.15
N ARG A 407 -11.40 -12.26 -5.36
CA ARG A 407 -10.22 -12.42 -6.24
C ARG A 407 -9.64 -11.08 -6.70
N GLU A 408 -10.47 -10.09 -6.95
CA GLU A 408 -10.00 -8.77 -7.42
C GLU A 408 -9.27 -8.03 -6.30
N MET A 409 -9.78 -8.11 -5.08
CA MET A 409 -9.18 -7.50 -3.90
C MET A 409 -7.82 -8.13 -3.54
N ILE A 410 -7.69 -9.47 -3.56
CA ILE A 410 -6.37 -10.11 -3.32
C ILE A 410 -5.38 -9.80 -4.46
N ASN A 411 -5.83 -9.78 -5.72
CA ASN A 411 -5.00 -9.37 -6.86
C ASN A 411 -4.49 -7.93 -6.70
N ARG A 412 -5.37 -7.02 -6.28
CA ARG A 412 -5.03 -5.62 -6.01
C ARG A 412 -3.99 -5.49 -4.90
N VAL A 413 -4.17 -6.17 -3.77
CA VAL A 413 -3.22 -6.12 -2.65
C VAL A 413 -1.85 -6.67 -3.04
N VAL A 414 -1.78 -7.84 -3.70
CA VAL A 414 -0.49 -8.44 -4.09
C VAL A 414 0.20 -7.59 -5.16
N THR A 415 -0.55 -7.02 -6.11
CA THR A 415 0.01 -6.11 -7.12
C THR A 415 0.56 -4.84 -6.46
N TYR A 416 -0.16 -4.25 -5.50
CA TYR A 416 0.29 -3.06 -4.78
C TYR A 416 1.50 -3.34 -3.88
N PHE A 417 1.55 -4.50 -3.23
CA PHE A 417 2.70 -4.91 -2.43
C PHE A 417 4.02 -4.91 -3.23
N TYR A 418 4.00 -5.40 -4.47
CA TYR A 418 5.20 -5.42 -5.34
C TYR A 418 5.41 -4.14 -6.15
N HIS A 419 4.35 -3.44 -6.53
CA HIS A 419 4.39 -2.42 -7.59
C HIS A 419 3.61 -1.14 -7.29
N GLY A 420 3.07 -1.01 -6.07
CA GLY A 420 2.36 0.17 -5.61
C GLY A 420 3.26 1.39 -5.51
N GLU A 421 2.70 2.53 -5.87
CA GLU A 421 3.40 3.81 -5.90
C GLU A 421 3.77 4.36 -4.52
N GLY A 422 3.06 3.94 -3.47
CA GLY A 422 3.21 4.44 -2.11
C GLY A 422 4.42 3.90 -1.36
N ASN A 423 4.68 4.51 -0.21
CA ASN A 423 5.81 4.18 0.66
C ASN A 423 5.72 2.77 1.27
N GLY A 424 4.54 2.14 1.29
CA GLY A 424 4.37 0.78 1.83
C GLY A 424 4.58 -0.38 0.86
N SER A 425 4.81 -0.15 -0.44
CA SER A 425 5.21 -1.24 -1.34
C SER A 425 6.62 -1.72 -0.98
N ILE A 426 6.93 -3.01 -1.17
CA ILE A 426 8.11 -3.65 -0.53
C ILE A 426 9.45 -2.99 -0.89
N ASP A 427 9.60 -2.54 -2.14
CA ASP A 427 10.81 -1.86 -2.66
C ASP A 427 10.85 -0.34 -2.36
N ASN A 428 9.75 0.23 -1.87
CA ASN A 428 9.72 1.58 -1.32
C ASN A 428 9.86 1.56 0.21
N TYR A 429 9.40 0.50 0.88
CA TYR A 429 9.47 0.38 2.34
C TYR A 429 10.82 -0.11 2.85
N VAL A 430 11.47 -1.06 2.15
CA VAL A 430 12.82 -1.55 2.52
C VAL A 430 13.86 -0.85 1.64
N VAL A 431 14.27 0.34 2.06
CA VAL A 431 15.00 1.32 1.24
C VAL A 431 16.48 1.02 1.02
N SER A 432 17.05 0.02 1.69
CA SER A 432 18.46 -0.35 1.53
C SER A 432 18.71 -1.87 1.48
N THR A 433 19.85 -2.25 0.92
CA THR A 433 20.34 -3.64 0.92
C THR A 433 20.56 -4.18 2.33
N ALA A 434 20.93 -3.32 3.29
CA ALA A 434 21.08 -3.69 4.69
C ALA A 434 19.75 -3.95 5.42
N GLY A 435 18.61 -3.56 4.84
CA GLY A 435 17.29 -3.71 5.45
C GLY A 435 16.78 -2.46 6.17
N GLN A 436 17.37 -1.29 5.94
CA GLN A 436 16.81 -0.04 6.47
C GLN A 436 15.37 0.11 6.00
N LEU A 437 14.50 0.49 6.94
CA LEU A 437 13.09 0.73 6.68
C LEU A 437 12.84 2.21 6.45
N GLN A 438 11.83 2.49 5.65
CA GLN A 438 11.39 3.83 5.30
C GLN A 438 11.15 4.68 6.56
N GLU A 439 10.43 4.15 7.55
CA GLU A 439 10.16 4.83 8.84
C GLU A 439 11.29 4.75 9.89
N SER A 440 12.45 4.16 9.57
CA SER A 440 13.59 4.13 10.52
C SER A 440 14.03 5.53 10.96
N ASN A 441 13.75 6.55 10.15
CA ASN A 441 14.04 7.96 10.41
C ASN A 441 13.04 8.65 11.37
N ARG A 442 11.91 8.01 11.67
CA ARG A 442 10.77 8.58 12.40
C ARG A 442 10.77 8.18 13.87
N ASP A 443 10.43 6.92 14.16
CA ASP A 443 10.67 6.26 15.45
C ASP A 443 10.57 4.74 15.38
N GLN A 444 11.11 4.08 16.41
CA GLN A 444 11.18 2.62 16.47
C GLN A 444 9.81 1.93 16.66
N PRO A 445 8.85 2.49 17.44
CA PRO A 445 7.49 1.96 17.52
C PRO A 445 6.77 1.88 16.18
N HIS A 446 6.89 2.88 15.30
CA HIS A 446 6.26 2.80 13.97
C HIS A 446 7.02 1.90 12.99
N THR A 447 8.36 1.89 13.08
CA THR A 447 9.21 0.91 12.39
C THR A 447 8.76 -0.53 12.68
N MET A 448 8.51 -0.87 13.96
CA MET A 448 8.00 -2.18 14.36
C MET A 448 6.51 -2.43 14.04
N LEU A 449 5.66 -1.39 14.07
CA LEU A 449 4.26 -1.47 13.62
C LEU A 449 4.15 -1.96 12.18
N ALA A 450 4.93 -1.36 11.29
CA ALA A 450 4.93 -1.69 9.87
C ALA A 450 5.54 -3.07 9.59
N LEU A 451 6.62 -3.45 10.29
CA LEU A 451 7.18 -4.81 10.21
C LEU A 451 6.15 -5.88 10.58
N GLY A 452 5.49 -5.72 11.75
CA GLY A 452 4.43 -6.63 12.17
C GLY A 452 3.30 -6.69 11.15
N SER A 453 2.87 -5.54 10.64
CA SER A 453 1.81 -5.44 9.63
C SER A 453 2.19 -6.08 8.28
N LEU A 454 3.46 -6.00 7.86
CA LEU A 454 3.99 -6.70 6.68
C LEU A 454 4.06 -8.21 6.90
N ALA A 455 4.47 -8.67 8.08
CA ALA A 455 4.50 -10.09 8.40
C ALA A 455 3.08 -10.69 8.48
N GLU A 456 2.12 -9.97 9.07
CA GLU A 456 0.71 -10.35 9.09
C GLU A 456 0.14 -10.48 7.66
N LEU A 457 0.42 -9.51 6.79
CA LEU A 457 0.07 -9.57 5.36
C LEU A 457 0.71 -10.78 4.67
N ALA A 458 2.02 -10.99 4.88
CA ALA A 458 2.77 -12.07 4.26
C ALA A 458 2.33 -13.47 4.75
N GLU A 459 1.92 -13.60 6.01
CA GLU A 459 1.45 -14.86 6.58
C GLU A 459 0.07 -15.26 6.03
N MET A 460 -0.88 -14.31 5.96
CA MET A 460 -2.17 -14.53 5.29
C MET A 460 -1.99 -14.93 3.83
N ALA A 461 -1.12 -14.22 3.11
CA ALA A 461 -0.78 -14.54 1.73
C ALA A 461 -0.15 -15.94 1.61
N TYR A 462 0.77 -16.29 2.51
CA TYR A 462 1.44 -17.60 2.55
C TYR A 462 0.44 -18.74 2.74
N HIS A 463 -0.56 -18.58 3.61
CA HIS A 463 -1.62 -19.58 3.77
C HIS A 463 -2.45 -19.77 2.49
N GLN A 464 -2.73 -18.71 1.74
CA GLN A 464 -3.33 -18.79 0.39
C GLN A 464 -2.37 -19.33 -0.69
N GLY A 465 -1.11 -19.62 -0.37
CA GLY A 465 -0.10 -20.15 -1.30
C GLY A 465 0.74 -19.08 -2.01
N ILE A 466 0.68 -17.83 -1.55
CA ILE A 466 1.38 -16.67 -2.12
C ILE A 466 2.56 -16.33 -1.19
N ASP A 467 3.76 -16.78 -1.56
CA ASP A 467 4.98 -16.46 -0.81
C ASP A 467 5.38 -14.98 -1.06
N LEU A 468 4.95 -14.09 -0.17
CA LEU A 468 5.40 -12.68 -0.11
C LEU A 468 6.67 -12.50 0.72
N TYR A 469 6.99 -13.44 1.62
CA TYR A 469 8.20 -13.39 2.44
C TYR A 469 9.48 -13.43 1.60
N LYS A 470 9.48 -14.14 0.46
CA LYS A 470 10.61 -14.18 -0.47
C LYS A 470 10.86 -12.87 -1.24
N ALA A 471 9.95 -11.90 -1.17
CA ALA A 471 9.97 -10.70 -2.01
C ALA A 471 11.29 -9.93 -1.87
N SER A 472 11.78 -9.41 -3.01
CA SER A 472 12.96 -8.54 -3.09
C SER A 472 14.17 -9.05 -2.31
N ASN A 473 14.47 -10.35 -2.50
CA ASN A 473 15.54 -11.10 -1.84
C ASN A 473 15.38 -11.17 -0.31
N ASN A 474 14.20 -11.59 0.15
CA ASN A 474 13.80 -11.60 1.56
C ASN A 474 13.87 -10.21 2.23
N ALA A 475 13.35 -9.16 1.57
CA ALA A 475 13.42 -7.78 2.06
C ALA A 475 12.84 -7.62 3.49
N LEU A 476 11.73 -8.30 3.79
CA LEU A 476 11.14 -8.30 5.13
C LEU A 476 12.07 -8.92 6.18
N MET A 477 12.76 -10.03 5.88
CA MET A 477 13.79 -10.61 6.77
C MET A 477 14.89 -9.61 7.10
N ARG A 478 15.41 -8.90 6.08
CA ARG A 478 16.45 -7.88 6.28
C ARG A 478 15.93 -6.71 7.13
N GLY A 479 14.67 -6.30 6.92
CA GLY A 479 13.98 -5.30 7.73
C GLY A 479 13.92 -5.65 9.21
N TYR A 480 13.56 -6.90 9.52
CA TYR A 480 13.56 -7.43 10.88
C TYR A 480 14.97 -7.46 11.48
N GLU A 481 15.97 -8.02 10.79
CA GLU A 481 17.35 -8.08 11.30
C GLU A 481 17.98 -6.69 11.49
N TYR A 482 17.75 -5.76 10.57
CA TYR A 482 18.22 -4.37 10.70
C TYR A 482 17.60 -3.69 11.93
N THR A 483 16.28 -3.82 12.10
CA THR A 483 15.54 -3.19 13.20
C THR A 483 15.91 -3.83 14.55
N ALA A 484 16.05 -5.16 14.60
CA ALA A 484 16.50 -5.88 15.78
C ALA A 484 17.93 -5.45 16.17
N ASN A 485 18.87 -5.46 15.21
CA ASN A 485 20.26 -5.07 15.45
C ASN A 485 20.36 -3.65 16.01
N TYR A 486 19.63 -2.69 15.43
CA TYR A 486 19.61 -1.31 15.93
C TYR A 486 19.00 -1.20 17.35
N ASN A 487 17.88 -1.87 17.60
CA ASN A 487 17.17 -1.77 18.89
C ASN A 487 17.88 -2.54 20.02
N LEU A 488 18.73 -3.53 19.72
CA LEU A 488 19.67 -4.14 20.67
C LEU A 488 20.83 -3.20 21.08
N GLY A 489 20.91 -1.99 20.51
CA GLY A 489 21.91 -0.98 20.86
C GLY A 489 23.12 -0.92 19.92
N ASN A 490 23.19 -1.77 18.89
CA ASN A 490 24.27 -1.74 17.91
C ASN A 490 24.03 -0.68 16.83
N GLU A 491 25.10 -0.15 16.25
CA GLU A 491 25.01 0.77 15.11
C GLU A 491 24.77 0.03 13.79
N VAL A 492 24.03 0.67 12.88
CA VAL A 492 23.59 0.12 11.59
C VAL A 492 23.85 1.12 10.46
N PRO A 493 24.12 0.67 9.22
CA PRO A 493 24.40 1.57 8.11
C PRO A 493 23.13 2.31 7.67
N TYR A 494 23.10 3.62 7.88
CA TYR A 494 22.02 4.51 7.44
C TYR A 494 22.31 5.11 6.06
N VAL A 495 21.34 4.98 5.16
CA VAL A 495 21.28 5.65 3.86
C VAL A 495 20.29 6.81 3.96
N LEU A 496 20.74 8.01 3.57
CA LEU A 496 19.89 9.18 3.47
C LEU A 496 18.77 8.93 2.44
N TRP A 497 17.53 8.81 2.92
CA TRP A 497 16.35 8.60 2.09
C TRP A 497 15.41 9.79 2.27
N TYR A 498 15.05 10.44 1.16
CA TYR A 498 14.13 11.57 1.16
C TYR A 498 12.89 11.25 0.33
N ASP A 499 11.72 11.29 0.98
CA ASP A 499 10.44 11.50 0.30
C ASP A 499 9.88 12.87 0.71
N TYR A 500 9.60 13.68 -0.30
CA TYR A 500 9.05 15.01 -0.08
C TYR A 500 7.52 14.98 0.13
N GLY A 501 6.83 13.87 -0.19
CA GLY A 501 5.47 13.62 0.27
C GLY A 501 5.38 13.69 1.80
N GLU A 502 6.32 13.02 2.48
CA GLU A 502 6.43 13.00 3.93
C GLU A 502 6.89 14.33 4.56
N ARG A 503 7.58 15.24 3.85
CA ARG A 503 8.01 16.53 4.43
C ARG A 503 6.85 17.41 4.92
N ASN A 504 5.62 17.09 4.53
CA ASN A 504 4.42 17.76 5.05
C ASN A 504 4.03 17.30 6.47
N TYR A 505 4.62 16.21 6.98
CA TYR A 505 4.42 15.67 8.32
C TYR A 505 5.42 16.28 9.31
N GLN A 506 4.96 16.55 10.53
CA GLN A 506 5.75 17.28 11.55
C GLN A 506 6.91 16.45 12.14
N ASP A 507 6.87 15.12 11.98
CA ASP A 507 7.81 14.13 12.48
C ASP A 507 8.72 13.54 11.38
N TYR A 508 8.83 14.22 10.24
CA TYR A 508 9.74 13.85 9.14
C TYR A 508 11.18 14.34 9.39
N THR A 509 12.09 13.41 9.69
CA THR A 509 13.51 13.67 10.02
C THR A 509 14.48 12.76 9.24
N PRO A 510 14.61 12.92 7.92
CA PRO A 510 15.33 12.00 7.01
C PRO A 510 16.87 12.00 7.13
N GLU A 511 17.47 12.81 8.00
CA GLU A 511 18.92 12.95 8.10
C GLU A 511 19.60 11.80 8.84
N ALA A 512 18.89 11.08 9.71
CA ALA A 512 19.43 10.02 10.54
C ALA A 512 18.38 8.98 10.93
N ILE A 513 18.83 7.81 11.41
CA ILE A 513 17.97 6.85 12.11
C ILE A 513 17.51 7.42 13.45
N SER A 514 16.24 7.26 13.78
CA SER A 514 15.64 7.87 14.97
C SER A 514 15.91 7.04 16.24
N PRO A 515 16.50 7.63 17.30
CA PRO A 515 16.70 6.97 18.58
C PRO A 515 15.41 6.92 19.43
N LYS A 516 14.30 7.52 18.97
CA LYS A 516 13.05 7.66 19.73
C LYS A 516 12.46 6.28 20.04
N ASN A 517 12.43 5.94 21.34
CA ASN A 517 12.02 4.65 21.89
C ASN A 517 12.87 3.44 21.41
N ARG A 518 14.16 3.65 21.11
CA ARG A 518 15.12 2.57 20.81
C ARG A 518 15.16 1.54 21.96
N GLY A 519 15.05 0.26 21.62
CA GLY A 519 15.02 -0.86 22.59
C GLY A 519 13.65 -1.15 23.23
N ASN A 520 12.60 -0.37 22.94
CA ASN A 520 11.25 -0.64 23.43
C ASN A 520 10.49 -1.55 22.45
N PHE A 521 10.70 -2.86 22.57
CA PHE A 521 10.20 -3.87 21.62
C PHE A 521 8.68 -4.05 21.66
N ARG A 522 8.08 -4.25 20.48
CA ARG A 522 6.68 -4.70 20.31
C ARG A 522 6.63 -6.22 20.11
N SER A 523 5.52 -6.85 20.49
CA SER A 523 5.26 -8.27 20.23
C SER A 523 4.87 -8.56 18.77
N VAL A 524 5.85 -8.47 17.89
CA VAL A 524 5.71 -8.60 16.42
C VAL A 524 6.80 -9.49 15.78
N PHE A 525 7.66 -10.15 16.55
CA PHE A 525 8.87 -10.79 16.03
C PHE A 525 8.69 -12.27 15.72
N GLU A 526 7.88 -12.99 16.49
CA GLU A 526 7.68 -14.45 16.37
C GLU A 526 7.16 -14.87 14.99
N ILE A 527 6.23 -14.11 14.41
CA ILE A 527 5.60 -14.42 13.12
C ILE A 527 6.61 -14.53 11.96
N ALA A 528 7.53 -13.57 11.86
CA ALA A 528 8.56 -13.57 10.81
C ALA A 528 9.72 -14.51 11.15
N PHE A 529 10.11 -14.59 12.44
CA PHE A 529 11.13 -15.53 12.90
C PHE A 529 10.74 -16.98 12.62
N ASN A 530 9.49 -17.36 12.90
CA ASN A 530 8.95 -18.67 12.57
C ASN A 530 9.03 -18.96 11.07
N HIS A 531 8.64 -18.01 10.21
CA HIS A 531 8.74 -18.20 8.77
C HIS A 531 10.20 -18.44 8.33
N TYR A 532 11.11 -17.52 8.62
CA TYR A 532 12.46 -17.59 8.05
C TYR A 532 13.35 -18.64 8.75
N VAL A 533 13.27 -18.77 10.08
CA VAL A 533 14.13 -19.70 10.83
C VAL A 533 13.55 -21.11 10.82
N HIS A 534 12.30 -21.29 11.25
CA HIS A 534 11.73 -22.63 11.43
C HIS A 534 11.14 -23.21 10.14
N ARG A 535 10.47 -22.43 9.29
CA ARG A 535 9.93 -22.92 8.00
C ARG A 535 10.94 -22.92 6.85
N LYS A 536 11.93 -22.02 6.85
CA LYS A 536 12.92 -21.87 5.74
C LYS A 536 14.37 -22.24 6.11
N GLY A 537 14.69 -22.44 7.40
CA GLY A 537 16.05 -22.82 7.83
C GLY A 537 17.11 -21.71 7.70
N LEU A 538 16.70 -20.44 7.65
CA LEU A 538 17.59 -19.29 7.55
C LEU A 538 18.01 -18.79 8.95
N ALA A 539 19.05 -17.96 9.02
CA ALA A 539 19.53 -17.37 10.26
C ALA A 539 19.00 -15.94 10.44
N MET A 540 18.36 -15.66 11.58
CA MET A 540 18.00 -14.30 12.02
C MET A 540 18.61 -14.04 13.42
N PRO A 541 19.95 -13.90 13.51
CA PRO A 541 20.66 -13.85 14.79
C PRO A 541 20.29 -12.67 15.69
N PHE A 542 19.97 -11.49 15.14
CA PHE A 542 19.57 -10.35 15.97
C PHE A 542 18.13 -10.48 16.45
N THR A 543 17.22 -10.91 15.58
CA THR A 543 15.83 -11.22 15.96
C THR A 543 15.77 -12.36 16.99
N SER A 544 16.68 -13.34 16.90
CA SER A 544 16.81 -14.39 17.92
C SER A 544 17.21 -13.84 19.28
N GLN A 545 18.05 -12.81 19.36
CA GLN A 545 18.42 -12.17 20.63
C GLN A 545 17.23 -11.38 21.19
N VAL A 546 16.54 -10.58 20.35
CA VAL A 546 15.31 -9.88 20.76
C VAL A 546 14.28 -10.85 21.33
N LEU A 547 14.09 -12.02 20.71
CA LEU A 547 13.16 -13.03 21.19
C LEU A 547 13.63 -13.77 22.45
N GLN A 548 14.93 -13.80 22.76
CA GLN A 548 15.41 -14.34 24.05
C GLN A 548 15.02 -13.42 25.21
N ASP A 549 15.01 -12.10 25.01
CA ASP A 549 14.66 -11.11 26.02
C ASP A 549 13.14 -10.82 26.09
N LEU A 550 12.42 -10.96 24.97
CA LEU A 550 11.01 -10.57 24.84
C LEU A 550 10.01 -11.68 25.21
N ARG A 551 10.43 -12.96 25.20
CA ARG A 551 9.53 -14.10 25.44
C ARG A 551 9.14 -14.22 26.93
N PRO A 552 7.87 -14.55 27.26
CA PRO A 552 6.72 -14.68 26.35
C PRO A 552 6.15 -13.33 25.89
N GLU A 553 5.86 -13.20 24.59
CA GLU A 553 5.20 -12.03 24.03
C GLU A 553 3.80 -11.77 24.64
N GLY A 554 3.47 -10.50 24.87
CA GLY A 554 2.25 -10.09 25.58
C GLY A 554 1.17 -9.47 24.67
N ALA A 555 0.27 -8.72 25.31
CA ALA A 555 -0.76 -7.94 24.62
C ALA A 555 -0.15 -6.82 23.73
N PRO A 556 -0.79 -6.44 22.62
CA PRO A 556 -0.33 -5.40 21.72
C PRO A 556 -0.53 -4.00 22.31
N PHE A 557 0.20 -3.04 21.75
CA PHE A 557 -0.14 -1.62 21.91
C PHE A 557 -1.37 -1.29 21.07
N GLY A 558 -2.43 -0.75 21.68
CA GLY A 558 -3.70 -0.52 20.99
C GLY A 558 -4.26 -1.81 20.37
N ALA A 559 -4.68 -1.72 19.11
CA ALA A 559 -5.01 -2.87 18.25
C ALA A 559 -4.12 -2.91 16.99
N ASP A 560 -2.86 -2.55 17.16
CA ASP A 560 -1.90 -2.39 16.06
C ASP A 560 -1.53 -3.73 15.38
N HIS A 561 -1.53 -4.82 16.17
CA HIS A 561 -1.17 -6.20 15.85
C HIS A 561 -1.93 -7.14 16.84
N PRO A 562 -1.98 -8.48 16.67
CA PRO A 562 -2.75 -9.36 17.58
C PRO A 562 -2.11 -9.50 18.98
N GLY A 563 -0.78 -9.39 19.06
CA GLY A 563 0.03 -9.76 20.24
C GLY A 563 0.18 -11.28 20.40
N TYR A 564 0.77 -11.71 21.51
CA TYR A 564 0.91 -13.11 21.93
C TYR A 564 1.58 -14.06 20.91
N GLY A 565 2.54 -13.59 20.12
CA GLY A 565 3.16 -14.39 19.06
C GLY A 565 3.89 -15.64 19.57
N THR A 566 4.38 -15.64 20.81
CA THR A 566 5.04 -16.80 21.45
C THR A 566 4.08 -17.97 21.70
N LEU A 567 2.77 -17.73 21.68
CA LEU A 567 1.75 -18.78 21.58
C LEU A 567 1.32 -18.96 20.12
N LEU A 568 1.02 -17.87 19.42
CA LEU A 568 0.32 -17.88 18.14
C LEU A 568 1.14 -18.35 16.93
N PHE A 569 2.46 -18.20 16.97
CA PHE A 569 3.37 -18.52 15.85
C PHE A 569 4.52 -19.45 16.25
N ASN A 570 4.43 -20.07 17.42
CA ASN A 570 5.41 -21.05 17.90
C ASN A 570 5.35 -22.32 17.04
N ARG A 571 6.53 -22.85 16.71
CA ARG A 571 6.76 -24.08 15.91
C ARG A 571 8.03 -24.82 16.35
N TRP A 572 8.52 -24.52 17.56
CA TRP A 572 9.85 -24.90 18.03
C TRP A 572 9.85 -25.53 19.44
N GLU A 573 8.71 -25.48 20.15
CA GLU A 573 8.42 -26.31 21.33
C GLU A 573 7.63 -27.58 20.99
#